data_AF-A0A0F8UK61-F1
#
_entry.id   AF-A0A0F8UK61-F1
#
_cell.length_a   1.000
_cell.length_b   1.000
_cell.length_c   1.000
_cell.angle_alpha   90.00
_cell.angle_beta   90.00
_cell.angle_gamma   90.00
#
_symmetry.space_group_name_H-M   'P 1'
#
loop_
_entity.id
_entity.type
_entity.pdbx_description
1 polymer ?
#
loop_
_entity_poly.entity_id
_entity_poly.type
_entity_poly.pdbx_seq_one_letter_code
_entity_poly.pdbx_strand_id
1 'polypeptide(L)'
;MNSEDPVSSFKTQIKSSWPYALAVSIIGLLALWIRILPSDSVFLSNGFVRFGGNDPWYHMRTLNVLLENYPQRMFFNPMTNYPYGSYIHFGPLFDQMIAITILILGMGNPSPELVNWVGAYFPAVLGAITVIPVYYIGKYLGGHKTGILAAILIAFAPGQFLSRSMIGFTDHHVAESLFSTFFMMFFMLALISAKRKKISFEHVINKNLSVLKEPLVYSIMAGVMYSAYQLSWPGASLFLLVVLVYAVIQYIIDIFHGESSDYLGFTGIIAFLVSIILILPFVHPDMGFSMYHYSWFHVATAIGAMAGFLALSFIERAFKSRNIKAYYYPLAILGIVVLGLLTLKIVVPSIYSLILSAPSYVFGVQTGGPATIGEVSSIFYESGVFTLSRVFGNFTASGFFASLLGMVFLTAKLFRKPKPEEVLILIWSALIFLTIYGQNRFAYYYSINVAVLSAYVGGLLLEKVKWNQLNEKFKSNVKSPADIPGFLKFIKIEQVIAVLIIVVVLILPVYGSAMEMTKGTGCLLYTS
;
A
#
# COMPACT_ATOMS: atom_id res chain seq x y z
N MET A 1 42.60 -11.49 -9.88
CA MET A 1 41.29 -10.87 -9.59
C MET A 1 40.30 -12.01 -9.44
N ASN A 2 40.02 -12.44 -8.21
CA ASN A 2 39.24 -13.66 -7.96
C ASN A 2 37.80 -13.47 -8.40
N SER A 3 37.39 -14.24 -9.41
CA SER A 3 35.99 -14.44 -9.76
C SER A 3 35.33 -15.24 -8.63
N GLU A 4 34.63 -14.56 -7.72
CA GLU A 4 33.74 -15.25 -6.77
C GLU A 4 32.67 -16.03 -7.55
N ASP A 5 32.61 -17.34 -7.33
CA ASP A 5 31.65 -18.24 -7.96
C ASP A 5 30.20 -17.77 -7.65
N PRO A 6 29.35 -17.48 -8.66
CA PRO A 6 28.00 -16.97 -8.46
C PRO A 6 27.14 -17.82 -7.51
N VAL A 7 27.38 -19.14 -7.47
CA VAL A 7 26.67 -20.07 -6.59
C VAL A 7 27.04 -19.87 -5.12
N SER A 8 28.31 -19.53 -4.85
CA SER A 8 28.81 -19.23 -3.51
C SER A 8 28.29 -17.88 -2.98
N SER A 9 28.20 -16.88 -3.84
CA SER A 9 27.64 -15.55 -3.53
C SER A 9 26.14 -15.65 -3.22
N PHE A 10 25.39 -16.41 -4.01
CA PHE A 10 23.96 -16.65 -3.80
C PHE A 10 23.67 -17.41 -2.50
N LYS A 11 24.42 -18.48 -2.20
CA LYS A 11 24.31 -19.23 -0.93
C LYS A 11 24.61 -18.33 0.29
N THR A 12 25.59 -17.42 0.16
CA THR A 12 25.96 -16.49 1.22
C THR A 12 24.89 -15.43 1.45
N GLN A 13 24.31 -14.88 0.37
CA GLN A 13 23.19 -13.93 0.45
C GLN A 13 21.94 -14.57 1.09
N ILE A 14 21.56 -15.79 0.70
CA ILE A 14 20.43 -16.51 1.30
C ILE A 14 20.66 -16.73 2.79
N LYS A 15 21.81 -17.26 3.20
CA LYS A 15 22.14 -17.48 4.62
C LYS A 15 22.09 -16.18 5.43
N SER A 16 22.53 -15.06 4.84
CA SER A 16 22.49 -13.76 5.51
C SER A 16 21.07 -13.18 5.69
N SER A 17 20.12 -13.59 4.83
CA SER A 17 18.73 -13.12 4.85
C SER A 17 17.79 -13.96 5.73
N TRP A 18 18.17 -15.20 6.04
CA TRP A 18 17.32 -16.16 6.77
C TRP A 18 16.80 -15.65 8.13
N PRO A 19 17.63 -15.01 8.99
CA PRO A 19 17.13 -14.52 10.28
C PRO A 19 16.02 -13.47 10.13
N TYR A 20 16.11 -12.64 9.10
CA TYR A 20 15.11 -11.61 8.84
C TYR A 20 13.84 -12.20 8.23
N ALA A 21 13.97 -13.18 7.34
CA ALA A 21 12.81 -13.91 6.82
C ALA A 21 12.06 -14.61 7.96
N LEU A 22 12.78 -15.31 8.84
CA LEU A 22 12.19 -15.94 10.03
C LEU A 22 11.50 -14.93 10.94
N ALA A 23 12.14 -13.79 11.23
CA ALA A 23 11.54 -12.74 12.04
C ALA A 23 10.23 -12.20 11.43
N VAL A 24 10.23 -11.91 10.12
CA VAL A 24 9.04 -11.44 9.40
C VAL A 24 7.95 -12.52 9.40
N SER A 25 8.30 -13.79 9.22
CA SER A 25 7.34 -14.90 9.31
C SER A 25 6.71 -15.00 10.69
N ILE A 26 7.50 -14.89 11.77
CA ILE A 26 6.98 -14.90 13.15
C ILE A 26 6.03 -13.70 13.36
N ILE A 27 6.42 -12.51 12.90
CA ILE A 27 5.57 -11.32 12.99
C ILE A 27 4.27 -11.49 12.18
N GLY A 28 4.34 -12.11 11.00
CA GLY A 28 3.17 -12.46 10.20
C GLY A 28 2.23 -13.44 10.90
N LEU A 29 2.79 -14.46 11.57
CA LEU A 29 2.01 -15.40 12.39
C LEU A 29 1.36 -14.71 13.60
N LEU A 30 2.07 -13.77 14.25
CA LEU A 30 1.49 -12.94 15.32
C LEU A 30 0.38 -12.02 14.78
N ALA A 31 0.58 -11.43 13.59
CA ALA A 31 -0.42 -10.60 12.93
C ALA A 31 -1.69 -11.40 12.61
N LEU A 32 -1.54 -12.65 12.15
CA LEU A 32 -2.64 -13.58 11.92
C LEU A 32 -3.32 -13.95 13.23
N TRP A 33 -2.54 -14.35 14.25
CA TRP A 33 -3.04 -14.75 15.56
C TRP A 33 -3.96 -13.70 16.17
N ILE A 34 -3.54 -12.44 16.17
CA ILE A 34 -4.34 -11.32 16.69
C ILE A 34 -5.65 -11.17 15.92
N ARG A 35 -5.60 -11.27 14.59
CA ARG A 35 -6.78 -11.12 13.73
C ARG A 35 -7.81 -12.23 13.91
N ILE A 36 -7.40 -13.39 14.42
CA ILE A 36 -8.31 -14.52 14.68
C ILE A 36 -8.75 -14.64 16.14
N LEU A 37 -8.19 -13.84 17.06
CA LEU A 37 -8.57 -13.86 18.48
C LEU A 37 -10.08 -13.74 18.74
N PRO A 38 -10.86 -12.88 18.06
CA PRO A 38 -12.31 -12.80 18.29
C PRO A 38 -13.11 -13.87 17.56
N SER A 39 -12.53 -15.04 17.26
CA SER A 39 -13.21 -16.14 16.56
C SER A 39 -14.53 -16.55 17.21
N ASP A 40 -14.60 -16.51 18.54
CA ASP A 40 -15.81 -16.88 19.30
C ASP A 40 -16.97 -15.91 19.07
N SER A 41 -16.67 -14.68 18.62
CA SER A 41 -17.68 -13.69 18.22
C SER A 41 -18.17 -13.89 16.78
N VAL A 42 -17.50 -14.74 16.00
CA VAL A 42 -17.80 -15.05 14.60
C VAL A 42 -18.43 -16.43 14.48
N PHE A 43 -17.86 -17.45 15.11
CA PHE A 43 -18.38 -18.81 15.12
C PHE A 43 -19.23 -19.02 16.38
N LEU A 44 -20.55 -18.91 16.23
CA LEU A 44 -21.47 -19.01 17.36
C LEU A 44 -21.75 -20.49 17.70
N SER A 45 -22.11 -20.74 18.96
CA SER A 45 -22.37 -22.08 19.49
C SER A 45 -23.54 -22.82 18.82
N ASN A 46 -24.41 -22.10 18.11
CA ASN A 46 -25.52 -22.66 17.34
C ASN A 46 -25.14 -23.04 15.89
N GLY A 47 -23.85 -22.99 15.53
CA GLY A 47 -23.35 -23.31 14.19
C GLY A 47 -23.46 -22.16 13.18
N PHE A 48 -23.99 -21.00 13.58
CA PHE A 48 -24.08 -19.83 12.72
C PHE A 48 -22.73 -19.08 12.64
N VAL A 49 -22.30 -18.75 11.42
CA VAL A 49 -21.13 -17.91 11.19
C VAL A 49 -21.58 -16.46 11.01
N ARG A 50 -21.29 -15.64 12.01
CA ARG A 50 -21.65 -14.22 12.07
C ARG A 50 -20.56 -13.37 11.42
N PHE A 51 -20.75 -13.03 10.15
CA PHE A 51 -19.93 -12.03 9.47
C PHE A 51 -20.17 -10.65 10.09
N GLY A 52 -19.10 -9.85 10.19
CA GLY A 52 -19.15 -8.51 10.77
C GLY A 52 -19.68 -7.46 9.79
N GLY A 53 -20.14 -6.31 10.29
CA GLY A 53 -20.61 -5.21 9.45
C GLY A 53 -21.76 -5.59 8.51
N ASN A 54 -21.88 -4.88 7.38
CA ASN A 54 -22.91 -5.10 6.36
C ASN A 54 -22.32 -5.62 5.05
N ASP A 55 -21.25 -4.97 4.56
CA ASP A 55 -20.61 -5.32 3.29
C ASP A 55 -20.10 -6.77 3.23
N PRO A 56 -19.55 -7.36 4.33
CA PRO A 56 -19.21 -8.78 4.36
C PRO A 56 -20.37 -9.72 4.04
N TRP A 57 -21.59 -9.42 4.46
CA TRP A 57 -22.76 -10.23 4.12
C TRP A 57 -23.07 -10.16 2.63
N TYR A 58 -22.88 -9.00 2.02
CA TYR A 58 -23.08 -8.85 0.57
C TYR A 58 -22.00 -9.58 -0.24
N HIS A 59 -20.74 -9.54 0.22
CA HIS A 59 -19.66 -10.34 -0.36
C HIS A 59 -19.93 -11.84 -0.24
N MET A 60 -20.38 -12.33 0.92
CA MET A 60 -20.75 -13.74 1.08
C MET A 60 -21.92 -14.13 0.17
N ARG A 61 -22.89 -13.23 -0.04
CA ARG A 61 -23.97 -13.46 -1.01
C ARG A 61 -23.43 -13.58 -2.44
N THR A 62 -22.62 -12.63 -2.91
CA THR A 62 -22.07 -12.66 -4.28
C THR A 62 -21.14 -13.84 -4.49
N LEU A 63 -20.38 -14.23 -3.47
CA LEU A 63 -19.52 -15.41 -3.46
C LEU A 63 -20.31 -16.71 -3.64
N ASN A 64 -21.42 -16.90 -2.93
CA ASN A 64 -22.25 -18.11 -3.09
C ASN A 64 -22.78 -18.22 -4.53
N VAL A 65 -23.29 -17.12 -5.09
CA VAL A 65 -23.74 -17.10 -6.50
C VAL A 65 -22.57 -17.37 -7.46
N LEU A 66 -21.38 -16.83 -7.19
CA LEU A 66 -20.18 -17.09 -7.98
C LEU A 66 -19.75 -18.57 -7.94
N LEU A 67 -19.82 -19.23 -6.77
CA LEU A 67 -19.47 -20.64 -6.64
C LEU A 67 -20.42 -21.56 -7.43
N GLU A 68 -21.72 -21.26 -7.43
CA GLU A 68 -22.71 -21.99 -8.21
C GLU A 68 -22.55 -21.82 -9.73
N ASN A 69 -21.94 -20.71 -10.16
CA ASN A 69 -21.85 -20.31 -11.57
C ASN A 69 -20.41 -20.12 -12.07
N TYR A 70 -19.43 -20.67 -11.35
CA TYR A 70 -18.01 -20.37 -11.56
C TYR A 70 -17.59 -20.71 -13.02
N PRO A 71 -16.82 -19.84 -13.71
CA PRO A 71 -16.16 -18.63 -13.23
C PRO A 71 -16.98 -17.33 -13.38
N GLN A 72 -18.24 -17.41 -13.76
CA GLN A 72 -19.06 -16.24 -14.10
C GLN A 72 -19.62 -15.56 -12.85
N ARG A 73 -19.32 -14.27 -12.68
CA ARG A 73 -19.83 -13.44 -11.59
C ARG A 73 -21.09 -12.70 -12.02
N MET A 74 -22.05 -12.56 -11.10
CA MET A 74 -23.15 -11.63 -11.29
C MET A 74 -22.66 -10.17 -11.36
N PHE A 75 -23.16 -9.41 -12.34
CA PHE A 75 -22.87 -7.97 -12.50
C PHE A 75 -24.01 -7.08 -11.98
N PHE A 76 -25.23 -7.59 -11.99
CA PHE A 76 -26.43 -6.92 -11.53
C PHE A 76 -27.17 -7.79 -10.53
N ASN A 77 -27.66 -7.17 -9.44
CA ASN A 77 -28.42 -7.85 -8.41
C ASN A 77 -29.86 -7.34 -8.35
N PRO A 78 -30.85 -8.13 -8.83
CA PRO A 78 -32.26 -7.75 -8.76
C PRO A 78 -32.86 -7.88 -7.35
N MET A 79 -32.16 -8.56 -6.42
CA MET A 79 -32.67 -8.85 -5.07
C MET A 79 -32.34 -7.77 -4.03
N THR A 80 -31.76 -6.64 -4.45
CA THR A 80 -31.51 -5.46 -3.60
C THR A 80 -32.16 -4.23 -4.22
N ASN A 81 -32.29 -3.13 -3.47
CA ASN A 81 -32.85 -1.87 -3.99
C ASN A 81 -34.19 -2.06 -4.73
N TYR A 82 -35.13 -2.79 -4.11
CA TYR A 82 -36.43 -3.10 -4.70
C TYR A 82 -37.25 -1.82 -4.97
N PRO A 83 -37.99 -1.71 -6.10
CA PRO A 83 -38.18 -2.71 -7.16
C PRO A 83 -37.17 -2.64 -8.32
N TYR A 84 -36.07 -1.89 -8.16
CA TYR A 84 -35.18 -1.56 -9.28
C TYR A 84 -34.00 -2.50 -9.45
N GLY A 85 -33.46 -3.06 -8.37
CA GLY A 85 -32.15 -3.74 -8.41
C GLY A 85 -30.97 -2.77 -8.33
N SER A 86 -29.76 -3.32 -8.25
CA SER A 86 -28.52 -2.53 -8.29
C SER A 86 -27.40 -3.25 -9.05
N TYR A 87 -26.64 -2.48 -9.83
CA TYR A 87 -25.35 -2.92 -10.35
C TYR A 87 -24.34 -3.10 -9.21
N ILE A 88 -23.47 -4.09 -9.33
CA ILE A 88 -22.45 -4.39 -8.33
C ILE A 88 -21.20 -3.56 -8.63
N HIS A 89 -20.87 -2.66 -7.72
CA HIS A 89 -19.71 -1.78 -7.82
C HIS A 89 -18.42 -2.41 -7.25
N PHE A 90 -18.55 -3.50 -6.46
CA PHE A 90 -17.41 -4.21 -5.90
C PHE A 90 -16.53 -4.85 -6.96
N GLY A 91 -15.22 -4.84 -6.72
CA GLY A 91 -14.24 -5.46 -7.59
C GLY A 91 -14.43 -6.96 -7.76
N PRO A 92 -14.16 -7.51 -8.96
CA PRO A 92 -14.30 -8.95 -9.18
C PRO A 92 -13.23 -9.77 -8.44
N LEU A 93 -12.03 -9.22 -8.19
CA LEU A 93 -10.90 -10.01 -7.74
C LEU A 93 -11.07 -10.60 -6.34
N PHE A 94 -11.60 -9.81 -5.39
CA PHE A 94 -11.71 -10.26 -4.00
C PHE A 94 -12.57 -11.53 -3.87
N ASP A 95 -13.78 -11.52 -4.42
CA ASP A 95 -14.67 -12.68 -4.44
C ASP A 95 -14.06 -13.86 -5.21
N GLN A 96 -13.37 -13.59 -6.33
CA GLN A 96 -12.71 -14.62 -7.13
C GLN A 96 -11.56 -15.30 -6.37
N MET A 97 -10.77 -14.55 -5.60
CA MET A 97 -9.69 -15.14 -4.78
C MET A 97 -10.25 -16.06 -3.70
N ILE A 98 -11.36 -15.67 -3.06
CA ILE A 98 -12.05 -16.51 -2.08
C ILE A 98 -12.62 -17.76 -2.76
N ALA A 99 -13.32 -17.59 -3.89
CA ALA A 99 -13.92 -18.70 -4.64
C ALA A 99 -12.88 -19.72 -5.10
N ILE A 100 -11.75 -19.27 -5.68
CA ILE A 100 -10.64 -20.15 -6.08
C ILE A 100 -10.10 -20.92 -4.89
N THR A 101 -9.91 -20.26 -3.74
CA THR A 101 -9.42 -20.91 -2.53
C THR A 101 -10.39 -21.99 -2.06
N ILE A 102 -11.69 -21.69 -2.03
CA ILE A 102 -12.75 -22.63 -1.67
C ILE A 102 -12.79 -23.83 -2.63
N LEU A 103 -12.75 -23.59 -3.94
CA LEU A 103 -12.80 -24.65 -4.94
C LEU A 103 -11.58 -25.57 -4.86
N ILE A 104 -10.38 -25.03 -4.61
CA ILE A 104 -9.16 -25.84 -4.43
C ILE A 104 -9.28 -26.69 -3.16
N LEU A 105 -9.66 -26.10 -2.03
CA LEU A 105 -9.77 -26.81 -0.75
C LEU A 105 -10.92 -27.83 -0.73
N GLY A 106 -12.02 -27.51 -1.41
CA GLY A 106 -13.20 -28.38 -1.56
C GLY A 106 -13.10 -29.33 -2.75
N MET A 107 -11.96 -29.39 -3.44
CA MET A 107 -11.74 -30.24 -4.63
C MET A 107 -12.83 -30.09 -5.71
N GLY A 108 -13.33 -28.88 -5.89
CA GLY A 108 -14.39 -28.53 -6.85
C GLY A 108 -15.82 -28.67 -6.33
N ASN A 109 -16.04 -29.27 -5.15
CA ASN A 109 -17.37 -29.42 -4.54
C ASN A 109 -17.35 -29.04 -3.04
N PRO A 110 -17.28 -27.74 -2.72
CA PRO A 110 -17.13 -27.26 -1.35
C PRO A 110 -18.41 -27.42 -0.52
N SER A 111 -18.28 -27.76 0.76
CA SER A 111 -19.40 -27.72 1.70
C SER A 111 -19.76 -26.27 2.10
N PRO A 112 -21.01 -25.99 2.49
CA PRO A 112 -21.39 -24.68 3.01
C PRO A 112 -20.55 -24.24 4.22
N GLU A 113 -20.13 -25.19 5.06
CA GLU A 113 -19.24 -24.93 6.19
C GLU A 113 -17.86 -24.45 5.74
N LEU A 114 -17.26 -25.10 4.73
CA LEU A 114 -15.99 -24.68 4.15
C LEU A 114 -16.08 -23.28 3.55
N VAL A 115 -17.18 -22.96 2.86
CA VAL A 115 -17.43 -21.62 2.30
C VAL A 115 -17.41 -20.57 3.40
N ASN A 116 -18.13 -20.83 4.50
CA ASN A 116 -18.20 -19.90 5.64
C ASN A 116 -16.85 -19.76 6.35
N TRP A 117 -16.13 -20.86 6.56
CA TRP A 117 -14.80 -20.83 7.19
C TRP A 117 -13.80 -20.05 6.37
N VAL A 118 -13.65 -20.38 5.08
CA VAL A 118 -12.71 -19.67 4.20
C VAL A 118 -13.10 -18.20 4.13
N GLY A 119 -14.39 -17.88 3.93
CA GLY A 119 -14.88 -16.51 3.95
C GLY A 119 -14.48 -15.74 5.20
N ALA A 120 -14.66 -16.35 6.39
CA ALA A 120 -14.35 -15.72 7.67
C ALA A 120 -12.83 -15.52 7.88
N TYR A 121 -11.99 -16.51 7.56
CA TYR A 121 -10.54 -16.43 7.78
C TYR A 121 -9.80 -15.62 6.71
N PHE A 122 -10.37 -15.48 5.51
CA PHE A 122 -9.72 -14.80 4.38
C PHE A 122 -9.16 -13.40 4.70
N PRO A 123 -9.94 -12.47 5.29
CA PRO A 123 -9.43 -11.14 5.62
C PRO A 123 -8.25 -11.17 6.60
N ALA A 124 -8.27 -12.08 7.57
CA ALA A 124 -7.19 -12.24 8.55
C ALA A 124 -5.87 -12.66 7.89
N VAL A 125 -5.94 -13.56 6.91
CA VAL A 125 -4.78 -14.01 6.13
C VAL A 125 -4.20 -12.86 5.30
N LEU A 126 -5.04 -12.08 4.60
CA LEU A 126 -4.57 -10.93 3.81
C LEU A 126 -3.95 -9.85 4.69
N GLY A 127 -4.54 -9.58 5.85
CA GLY A 127 -4.00 -8.65 6.84
C GLY A 127 -2.60 -9.07 7.32
N ALA A 128 -2.41 -10.36 7.58
CA ALA A 128 -1.11 -10.91 7.97
C ALA A 128 -0.06 -10.84 6.85
N ILE A 129 -0.44 -11.10 5.60
CA ILE A 129 0.48 -11.00 4.45
C ILE A 129 0.97 -9.55 4.24
N THR A 130 0.18 -8.54 4.62
CA THR A 130 0.54 -7.12 4.50
C THR A 130 1.81 -6.75 5.27
N VAL A 131 2.19 -7.54 6.29
CA VAL A 131 3.47 -7.41 7.01
C VAL A 131 4.67 -7.46 6.06
N ILE A 132 4.60 -8.29 5.01
CA ILE A 132 5.70 -8.52 4.06
C ILE A 132 6.06 -7.25 3.28
N PRO A 133 5.15 -6.59 2.54
CA PRO A 133 5.53 -5.41 1.80
C PRO A 133 5.91 -4.23 2.69
N VAL A 134 5.29 -4.09 3.87
CA VAL A 134 5.67 -3.06 4.86
C VAL A 134 7.09 -3.25 5.38
N TYR A 135 7.49 -4.50 5.66
CA TYR A 135 8.88 -4.82 6.01
C TYR A 135 9.86 -4.32 4.95
N TYR A 136 9.60 -4.63 3.67
CA TYR A 136 10.50 -4.25 2.59
C TYR A 136 10.56 -2.73 2.40
N ILE A 137 9.43 -2.03 2.50
CA ILE A 137 9.40 -0.56 2.46
C ILE A 137 10.27 0.02 3.59
N GLY A 138 10.06 -0.41 4.84
CA GLY A 138 10.88 0.02 5.97
C GLY A 138 12.36 -0.35 5.81
N LYS A 139 12.66 -1.53 5.26
CA LYS A 139 14.02 -1.99 4.99
C LYS A 139 14.77 -1.03 4.06
N TYR A 140 14.14 -0.54 3.00
CA TYR A 140 14.80 0.37 2.05
C TYR A 140 14.91 1.81 2.57
N LEU A 141 14.12 2.20 3.57
CA LEU A 141 14.24 3.51 4.23
C LEU A 141 15.36 3.56 5.29
N GLY A 142 15.49 2.52 6.12
CA GLY A 142 16.38 2.55 7.31
C GLY A 142 17.14 1.25 7.59
N GLY A 143 17.16 0.33 6.63
CA GLY A 143 17.78 -0.99 6.78
C GLY A 143 16.89 -2.00 7.50
N HIS A 144 17.40 -3.22 7.67
CA HIS A 144 16.62 -4.35 8.22
C HIS A 144 15.98 -4.07 9.58
N LYS A 145 16.65 -3.31 10.48
CA LYS A 145 16.09 -2.92 11.79
C LYS A 145 14.79 -2.11 11.65
N THR A 146 14.77 -1.17 10.72
CA THR A 146 13.59 -0.35 10.40
C THR A 146 12.51 -1.19 9.73
N GLY A 147 12.89 -2.11 8.84
CA GLY A 147 11.94 -3.05 8.25
C GLY A 147 11.24 -3.94 9.29
N ILE A 148 11.99 -4.51 10.23
CA ILE A 148 11.42 -5.34 11.31
C ILE A 148 10.50 -4.49 12.20
N LEU A 149 10.91 -3.28 12.57
CA LEU A 149 10.07 -2.39 13.35
C LEU A 149 8.78 -2.02 12.58
N ALA A 150 8.85 -1.74 11.28
CA ALA A 150 7.68 -1.47 10.46
C ALA A 150 6.73 -2.67 10.40
N ALA A 151 7.28 -3.88 10.26
CA ALA A 151 6.53 -5.13 10.30
C ALA A 151 5.80 -5.33 11.64
N ILE A 152 6.48 -5.09 12.77
CA ILE A 152 5.87 -5.13 14.11
C ILE A 152 4.73 -4.12 14.19
N LEU A 153 4.97 -2.88 13.81
CA LEU A 153 3.97 -1.81 13.94
C LEU A 153 2.73 -2.06 13.09
N ILE A 154 2.85 -2.57 11.86
CA ILE A 154 1.68 -2.91 11.04
C ILE A 154 0.96 -4.18 11.53
N ALA A 155 1.69 -5.16 12.07
CA ALA A 155 1.09 -6.37 12.63
C ALA A 155 0.07 -6.03 13.73
N PHE A 156 0.41 -5.04 14.56
CA PHE A 156 -0.38 -4.53 15.67
C PHE A 156 -1.14 -3.22 15.36
N ALA A 157 -1.12 -2.70 14.12
CA ALA A 157 -1.73 -1.39 13.84
C ALA A 157 -3.25 -1.42 14.07
N PRO A 158 -3.81 -0.60 14.98
CA PRO A 158 -5.24 -0.61 15.31
C PRO A 158 -6.08 0.11 14.25
N GLY A 159 -7.33 0.45 14.58
CA GLY A 159 -8.20 1.24 13.73
C GLY A 159 -8.81 0.48 12.57
N GLN A 160 -9.15 1.22 11.50
CA GLN A 160 -9.76 0.69 10.30
C GLN A 160 -8.94 -0.45 9.67
N PHE A 161 -7.61 -0.40 9.75
CA PHE A 161 -6.79 -1.47 9.19
C PHE A 161 -6.98 -2.80 9.93
N LEU A 162 -6.94 -2.79 11.27
CA LEU A 162 -7.19 -4.00 12.05
C LEU A 162 -8.64 -4.45 11.91
N SER A 163 -9.60 -3.57 12.18
CA SER A 163 -11.04 -3.92 12.19
C SER A 163 -11.51 -4.51 10.86
N ARG A 164 -11.00 -4.01 9.74
CA ARG A 164 -11.33 -4.49 8.38
C ARG A 164 -10.46 -5.65 7.90
N SER A 165 -9.55 -6.14 8.74
CA SER A 165 -8.74 -7.34 8.49
C SER A 165 -8.91 -8.41 9.57
N MET A 166 -9.89 -8.26 10.47
CA MET A 166 -10.23 -9.29 11.47
C MET A 166 -10.97 -10.46 10.83
N ILE A 167 -10.90 -11.62 11.48
CA ILE A 167 -11.74 -12.77 11.16
C ILE A 167 -13.21 -12.37 11.12
N GLY A 168 -13.95 -12.83 10.11
CA GLY A 168 -15.37 -12.55 9.91
C GLY A 168 -15.67 -11.19 9.25
N PHE A 169 -14.68 -10.33 9.02
CA PHE A 169 -14.87 -9.06 8.28
C PHE A 169 -14.51 -9.23 6.80
N THR A 170 -15.27 -10.05 6.09
CA THR A 170 -15.02 -10.47 4.69
C THR A 170 -15.31 -9.37 3.69
N ASP A 171 -14.49 -8.33 3.70
CA ASP A 171 -14.63 -7.15 2.86
C ASP A 171 -13.33 -6.83 2.10
N HIS A 172 -13.45 -6.18 0.95
CA HIS A 172 -12.35 -5.92 0.02
C HIS A 172 -11.30 -4.92 0.54
N HIS A 173 -11.61 -4.14 1.58
CA HIS A 173 -10.71 -3.12 2.16
C HIS A 173 -9.33 -3.66 2.56
N VAL A 174 -9.22 -4.88 3.09
CA VAL A 174 -7.90 -5.46 3.41
C VAL A 174 -7.13 -5.84 2.15
N ALA A 175 -7.81 -6.27 1.08
CA ALA A 175 -7.20 -6.52 -0.22
C ALA A 175 -6.71 -5.20 -0.86
N GLU A 176 -7.44 -4.10 -0.67
CA GLU A 176 -6.99 -2.77 -1.07
C GLU A 176 -5.68 -2.38 -0.38
N SER A 177 -5.62 -2.48 0.95
CA SER A 177 -4.38 -2.22 1.73
C SER A 177 -3.24 -3.11 1.25
N LEU A 178 -3.48 -4.41 1.07
CA LEU A 178 -2.46 -5.38 0.66
C LEU A 178 -1.88 -5.06 -0.72
N PHE A 179 -2.74 -4.96 -1.74
CA PHE A 179 -2.30 -4.79 -3.12
C PHE A 179 -1.76 -3.39 -3.40
N SER A 180 -2.32 -2.34 -2.78
CA SER A 180 -1.75 -1.00 -2.88
C SER A 180 -0.36 -0.91 -2.21
N THR A 181 -0.15 -1.59 -1.08
CA THR A 181 1.17 -1.63 -0.43
C THR A 181 2.18 -2.43 -1.25
N PHE A 182 1.77 -3.57 -1.82
CA PHE A 182 2.61 -4.33 -2.75
C PHE A 182 2.93 -3.53 -4.01
N PHE A 183 1.97 -2.79 -4.56
CA PHE A 183 2.20 -1.88 -5.67
C PHE A 183 3.28 -0.85 -5.31
N MET A 184 3.14 -0.14 -4.20
CA MET A 184 4.14 0.84 -3.75
C MET A 184 5.50 0.20 -3.49
N MET A 185 5.54 -0.98 -2.88
CA MET A 185 6.77 -1.74 -2.64
C MET A 185 7.47 -2.10 -3.96
N PHE A 186 6.78 -2.77 -4.90
CA PHE A 186 7.40 -3.18 -6.16
C PHE A 186 7.76 -1.98 -7.05
N PHE A 187 6.95 -0.93 -7.04
CA PHE A 187 7.27 0.31 -7.74
C PHE A 187 8.55 0.94 -7.17
N MET A 188 8.68 1.01 -5.84
CA MET A 188 9.90 1.46 -5.17
C MET A 188 11.11 0.58 -5.53
N LEU A 189 10.97 -0.75 -5.52
CA LEU A 189 12.04 -1.68 -5.91
C LEU A 189 12.46 -1.52 -7.37
N ALA A 190 11.50 -1.28 -8.26
CA ALA A 190 11.75 -0.98 -9.67
C ALA A 190 12.56 0.31 -9.82
N LEU A 191 12.19 1.37 -9.11
CA LEU A 191 12.94 2.64 -9.11
C LEU A 191 14.37 2.47 -8.62
N ILE A 192 14.55 1.82 -7.46
CA ILE A 192 15.86 1.59 -6.85
C ILE A 192 16.74 0.76 -7.78
N SER A 193 16.21 -0.34 -8.32
CA SER A 193 16.97 -1.20 -9.22
C SER A 193 17.29 -0.53 -10.54
N ALA A 194 16.34 0.21 -11.14
CA ALA A 194 16.52 0.94 -12.39
C ALA A 194 17.57 2.06 -12.27
N LYS A 195 17.52 2.84 -11.18
CA LYS A 195 18.50 3.89 -10.90
C LYS A 195 19.88 3.31 -10.60
N ARG A 196 19.97 2.26 -9.78
CA ARG A 196 21.24 1.56 -9.46
C ARG A 196 21.91 1.02 -10.72
N LYS A 197 21.13 0.44 -11.64
CA LYS A 197 21.62 -0.09 -12.91
C LYS A 197 21.78 0.96 -14.01
N LYS A 198 21.46 2.23 -13.74
CA LYS A 198 21.54 3.36 -14.67
C LYS A 198 20.83 3.08 -16.00
N ILE A 199 19.59 2.60 -15.92
CA ILE A 199 18.78 2.35 -17.12
C ILE A 199 18.70 3.62 -17.98
N SER A 200 18.92 3.43 -19.27
CA SER A 200 18.60 4.41 -20.32
C SER A 200 17.72 3.77 -21.39
N PHE A 201 16.96 4.56 -22.15
CA PHE A 201 16.16 4.01 -23.25
C PHE A 201 17.01 3.36 -24.36
N GLU A 202 18.30 3.70 -24.47
CA GLU A 202 19.22 3.00 -25.39
C GLU A 202 19.39 1.54 -25.01
N HIS A 203 19.40 1.21 -23.71
CA HIS A 203 19.45 -0.19 -23.26
C HIS A 203 18.22 -0.97 -23.71
N VAL A 204 17.05 -0.32 -23.81
CA VAL A 204 15.80 -0.92 -24.30
C VAL A 204 15.90 -1.18 -25.81
N ILE A 205 16.36 -0.19 -26.57
CA ILE A 205 16.56 -0.30 -28.03
C ILE A 205 17.55 -1.42 -28.36
N ASN A 206 18.67 -1.47 -27.62
CA ASN A 206 19.73 -2.45 -27.80
C ASN A 206 19.42 -3.82 -27.14
N LYS A 207 18.23 -3.99 -26.56
CA LYS A 207 17.77 -5.22 -25.88
C LYS A 207 18.77 -5.76 -24.86
N ASN A 208 19.40 -4.90 -24.06
CA ASN A 208 20.37 -5.31 -23.05
C ASN A 208 19.68 -5.94 -21.82
N LEU A 209 19.32 -7.22 -21.94
CA LEU A 209 18.55 -7.96 -20.94
C LEU A 209 19.25 -8.06 -19.58
N SER A 210 20.59 -8.06 -19.53
CA SER A 210 21.34 -8.15 -18.27
C SER A 210 21.07 -6.95 -17.34
N VAL A 211 20.96 -5.76 -17.93
CA VAL A 211 20.63 -4.51 -17.23
C VAL A 211 19.14 -4.48 -16.94
N LEU A 212 18.29 -4.81 -17.91
CA LEU A 212 16.84 -4.63 -17.83
C LEU A 212 16.11 -5.64 -16.94
N LYS A 213 16.59 -6.88 -16.82
CA LYS A 213 15.82 -8.00 -16.23
C LYS A 213 15.22 -7.70 -14.85
N GLU A 214 16.05 -7.25 -13.90
CA GLU A 214 15.60 -7.01 -12.53
C GLU A 214 14.61 -5.81 -12.43
N PRO A 215 14.92 -4.62 -12.99
CA PRO A 215 13.96 -3.52 -13.02
C PRO A 215 12.66 -3.85 -13.78
N LEU A 216 12.76 -4.60 -14.87
CA LEU A 216 11.61 -5.05 -15.66
C LEU A 216 10.69 -5.93 -14.82
N VAL A 217 11.23 -6.93 -14.12
CA VAL A 217 10.44 -7.82 -13.26
C VAL A 217 9.73 -7.02 -12.17
N TYR A 218 10.42 -6.10 -11.49
CA TYR A 218 9.75 -5.27 -10.47
C TYR A 218 8.70 -4.33 -11.06
N SER A 219 8.92 -3.77 -12.25
CA SER A 219 7.95 -2.91 -12.94
C SER A 219 6.70 -3.69 -13.36
N ILE A 220 6.88 -4.91 -13.88
CA ILE A 220 5.78 -5.82 -14.20
C ILE A 220 5.00 -6.17 -12.93
N MET A 221 5.70 -6.56 -11.86
CA MET A 221 5.05 -6.88 -10.58
C MET A 221 4.31 -5.67 -10.01
N ALA A 222 4.83 -4.46 -10.14
CA ALA A 222 4.11 -3.24 -9.77
C ALA A 222 2.81 -3.11 -10.59
N GLY A 223 2.87 -3.28 -11.90
CA GLY A 223 1.69 -3.26 -12.77
C GLY A 223 0.65 -4.33 -12.42
N VAL A 224 1.09 -5.56 -12.12
CA VAL A 224 0.23 -6.67 -11.65
C VAL A 224 -0.45 -6.30 -10.33
N MET A 225 0.30 -5.77 -9.36
CA MET A 225 -0.25 -5.40 -8.05
C MET A 225 -1.18 -4.20 -8.12
N TYR A 226 -0.89 -3.22 -8.98
CA TYR A 226 -1.83 -2.13 -9.27
C TYR A 226 -3.13 -2.68 -9.89
N SER A 227 -3.02 -3.62 -10.82
CA SER A 227 -4.21 -4.26 -11.43
C SER A 227 -5.01 -5.03 -10.40
N ALA A 228 -4.34 -5.79 -9.52
CA ALA A 228 -5.01 -6.50 -8.45
C ALA A 228 -5.74 -5.53 -7.51
N TYR A 229 -5.10 -4.41 -7.15
CA TYR A 229 -5.75 -3.37 -6.38
C TYR A 229 -6.96 -2.77 -7.12
N GLN A 230 -6.81 -2.41 -8.40
CA GLN A 230 -7.88 -1.87 -9.22
C GLN A 230 -9.05 -2.84 -9.41
N LEU A 231 -8.78 -4.15 -9.48
CA LEU A 231 -9.80 -5.21 -9.57
C LEU A 231 -10.39 -5.62 -8.21
N SER A 232 -9.84 -5.13 -7.10
CA SER A 232 -10.47 -5.22 -5.78
C SER A 232 -11.36 -4.00 -5.50
N TRP A 233 -10.97 -2.82 -6.00
CA TRP A 233 -11.71 -1.58 -5.76
C TRP A 233 -11.64 -0.59 -6.94
N PRO A 234 -12.76 -0.02 -7.41
CA PRO A 234 -12.76 0.94 -8.52
C PRO A 234 -11.98 2.23 -8.21
N GLY A 235 -11.91 2.66 -6.95
CA GLY A 235 -11.21 3.89 -6.56
C GLY A 235 -9.67 3.80 -6.59
N ALA A 236 -9.07 2.70 -7.04
CA ALA A 236 -7.61 2.52 -7.08
C ALA A 236 -6.84 3.58 -7.87
N SER A 237 -7.54 4.32 -8.75
CA SER A 237 -7.00 5.50 -9.45
C SER A 237 -6.43 6.57 -8.50
N LEU A 238 -6.78 6.56 -7.20
CA LEU A 238 -6.11 7.37 -6.19
C LEU A 238 -4.58 7.13 -6.17
N PHE A 239 -4.12 5.89 -6.26
CA PHE A 239 -2.68 5.60 -6.25
C PHE A 239 -1.99 5.91 -7.59
N LEU A 240 -2.75 5.98 -8.71
CA LEU A 240 -2.23 6.57 -9.95
C LEU A 240 -1.90 8.05 -9.75
N LEU A 241 -2.81 8.79 -9.13
CA LEU A 241 -2.58 10.19 -8.80
C LEU A 241 -1.34 10.33 -7.91
N VAL A 242 -1.20 9.49 -6.87
CA VAL A 242 -0.01 9.48 -6.01
C VAL A 242 1.29 9.30 -6.83
N VAL A 243 1.33 8.30 -7.69
CA VAL A 243 2.53 7.99 -8.49
C VAL A 243 2.81 9.06 -9.55
N LEU A 244 1.78 9.68 -10.12
CA LEU A 244 1.95 10.79 -11.07
C LEU A 244 2.46 12.06 -10.41
N VAL A 245 1.92 12.43 -9.23
CA VAL A 245 2.43 13.57 -8.46
C VAL A 245 3.89 13.31 -8.04
N TYR A 246 4.18 12.09 -7.58
CA TYR A 246 5.55 11.65 -7.32
C TYR A 246 6.44 11.81 -8.55
N ALA A 247 6.00 11.32 -9.72
CA ALA A 247 6.77 11.39 -10.95
C ALA A 247 7.10 12.83 -11.29
N VAL A 248 6.10 13.72 -11.37
CA VAL A 248 6.29 15.14 -11.66
C VAL A 248 7.37 15.75 -10.76
N ILE A 249 7.28 15.52 -9.45
CA ILE A 249 8.25 16.05 -8.47
C ILE A 249 9.63 15.43 -8.69
N GLN A 250 9.73 14.11 -8.91
CA GLN A 250 11.01 13.44 -9.09
C GLN A 250 11.70 13.81 -10.40
N TYR A 251 10.97 13.97 -11.51
CA TYR A 251 11.54 14.50 -12.77
C TYR A 251 12.07 15.92 -12.59
N ILE A 252 11.37 16.76 -11.81
CA ILE A 252 11.87 18.10 -11.45
C ILE A 252 13.16 17.97 -10.63
N ILE A 253 13.20 17.11 -9.62
CA ILE A 253 14.42 16.91 -8.81
C ILE A 253 15.58 16.47 -9.70
N ASP A 254 15.39 15.47 -10.54
CA ASP A 254 16.44 14.92 -11.40
C ASP A 254 16.97 15.98 -12.38
N ILE A 255 16.11 16.81 -12.99
CA ILE A 255 16.55 17.85 -13.93
C ILE A 255 17.36 18.94 -13.24
N PHE A 256 16.99 19.33 -12.02
CA PHE A 256 17.78 20.28 -11.22
C PHE A 256 19.13 19.71 -10.78
N HIS A 257 19.24 18.39 -10.64
CA HIS A 257 20.50 17.70 -10.33
C HIS A 257 21.29 17.25 -11.57
N GLY A 258 20.76 17.48 -12.78
CA GLY A 258 21.38 17.02 -14.03
C GLY A 258 21.38 15.49 -14.21
N GLU A 259 20.58 14.75 -13.44
CA GLU A 259 20.50 13.29 -13.48
C GLU A 259 19.50 12.80 -14.52
N SER A 260 19.75 11.67 -15.19
CA SER A 260 18.79 11.05 -16.12
C SER A 260 17.56 10.50 -15.42
N SER A 261 16.38 10.87 -15.92
CA SER A 261 15.09 10.34 -15.46
C SER A 261 14.58 9.14 -16.27
N ASP A 262 15.39 8.56 -17.17
CA ASP A 262 15.01 7.40 -17.98
C ASP A 262 14.52 6.21 -17.11
N TYR A 263 15.05 6.08 -15.89
CA TYR A 263 14.63 5.05 -14.94
C TYR A 263 13.17 5.24 -14.45
N LEU A 264 12.71 6.49 -14.30
CA LEU A 264 11.31 6.80 -13.96
C LEU A 264 10.40 6.43 -15.11
N GLY A 265 10.77 6.87 -16.32
CA GLY A 265 10.01 6.62 -17.54
C GLY A 265 9.84 5.14 -17.78
N PHE A 266 10.95 4.38 -17.78
CA PHE A 266 10.94 2.94 -17.92
C PHE A 266 10.00 2.26 -16.89
N THR A 267 10.14 2.62 -15.62
CA THR A 267 9.36 2.01 -14.53
C THR A 267 7.86 2.28 -14.66
N GLY A 268 7.48 3.55 -14.84
CA GLY A 268 6.07 3.95 -14.95
C GLY A 268 5.40 3.43 -16.21
N ILE A 269 6.07 3.50 -17.36
CA ILE A 269 5.51 3.03 -18.63
C ILE A 269 5.21 1.54 -18.57
N ILE A 270 6.16 0.71 -18.11
CA ILE A 270 5.96 -0.73 -18.03
C ILE A 270 4.88 -1.10 -17.02
N ALA A 271 4.87 -0.48 -15.84
CA ALA A 271 3.87 -0.76 -14.82
C ALA A 271 2.45 -0.50 -15.35
N PHE A 272 2.22 0.67 -15.96
CA PHE A 272 0.88 1.01 -16.44
C PHE A 272 0.50 0.33 -17.75
N LEU A 273 1.46 -0.03 -18.61
CA LEU A 273 1.19 -0.90 -19.75
C LEU A 273 0.65 -2.26 -19.29
N VAL A 274 1.29 -2.88 -18.31
CA VAL A 274 0.82 -4.14 -17.72
C VAL A 274 -0.57 -3.95 -17.11
N SER A 275 -0.80 -2.84 -16.42
CA SER A 275 -2.11 -2.57 -15.83
C SER A 275 -3.23 -2.42 -16.85
N ILE A 276 -2.98 -1.70 -17.94
CA ILE A 276 -3.96 -1.58 -19.04
C ILE A 276 -4.36 -2.96 -19.56
N ILE A 277 -3.38 -3.84 -19.81
CA ILE A 277 -3.63 -5.19 -20.34
C ILE A 277 -4.47 -6.02 -19.38
N LEU A 278 -4.21 -5.95 -18.08
CA LEU A 278 -4.88 -6.78 -17.07
C LEU A 278 -6.25 -6.26 -16.64
N ILE A 279 -6.49 -4.94 -16.72
CA ILE A 279 -7.78 -4.34 -16.36
C ILE A 279 -8.77 -4.43 -17.52
N LEU A 280 -8.29 -4.34 -18.76
CA LEU A 280 -9.14 -4.29 -19.97
C LEU A 280 -10.22 -5.39 -20.05
N PRO A 281 -9.94 -6.67 -19.73
CA PRO A 281 -10.95 -7.73 -19.83
C PRO A 281 -12.14 -7.58 -18.86
N PHE A 282 -12.01 -6.74 -17.83
CA PHE A 282 -13.03 -6.54 -16.79
C PHE A 282 -13.83 -5.24 -16.98
N VAL A 283 -13.58 -4.50 -18.06
CA VAL A 283 -14.35 -3.29 -18.39
C VAL A 283 -15.70 -3.68 -18.94
N HIS A 284 -16.75 -3.08 -18.39
CA HIS A 284 -18.12 -3.10 -18.93
C HIS A 284 -18.33 -1.85 -19.81
N PRO A 285 -18.29 -1.97 -21.15
CA PRO A 285 -18.30 -0.81 -22.04
C PRO A 285 -19.57 0.02 -21.96
N ASP A 286 -20.68 -0.63 -21.65
CA ASP A 286 -22.02 -0.08 -21.42
C ASP A 286 -22.08 0.89 -20.23
N MET A 287 -21.15 0.79 -19.28
CA MET A 287 -21.05 1.70 -18.13
C MET A 287 -20.36 3.03 -18.45
N GLY A 288 -19.92 3.26 -19.69
CA GLY A 288 -19.30 4.50 -20.12
C GLY A 288 -18.03 4.85 -19.34
N PHE A 289 -17.98 6.06 -18.74
CA PHE A 289 -16.87 6.57 -17.93
C PHE A 289 -17.30 6.79 -16.47
N SER A 290 -17.58 5.71 -15.77
CA SER A 290 -17.97 5.70 -14.36
C SER A 290 -16.77 5.45 -13.43
N MET A 291 -16.64 6.27 -12.38
CA MET A 291 -15.71 6.05 -11.26
C MET A 291 -16.15 4.95 -10.29
N TYR A 292 -17.44 4.60 -10.30
CA TYR A 292 -18.02 3.67 -9.33
C TYR A 292 -18.12 2.25 -9.87
N HIS A 293 -18.32 2.10 -11.18
CA HIS A 293 -18.48 0.81 -11.84
C HIS A 293 -17.31 0.56 -12.79
N TYR A 294 -16.91 -0.70 -12.93
CA TYR A 294 -15.82 -1.12 -13.82
C TYR A 294 -16.10 -0.76 -15.27
N SER A 295 -15.59 0.39 -15.69
CA SER A 295 -15.89 1.04 -16.96
C SER A 295 -14.60 1.53 -17.66
N TRP A 296 -14.74 2.18 -18.81
CA TRP A 296 -13.63 2.77 -19.56
C TRP A 296 -12.80 3.76 -18.75
N PHE A 297 -13.36 4.33 -17.68
CA PHE A 297 -12.65 5.24 -16.78
C PHE A 297 -11.33 4.64 -16.27
N HIS A 298 -11.32 3.39 -15.81
CA HIS A 298 -10.15 2.77 -15.19
C HIS A 298 -9.03 2.45 -16.18
N VAL A 299 -9.39 2.09 -17.41
CA VAL A 299 -8.41 1.91 -18.50
C VAL A 299 -7.89 3.27 -18.96
N ALA A 300 -8.76 4.27 -19.09
CA ALA A 300 -8.37 5.61 -19.49
C ALA A 300 -7.44 6.29 -18.47
N THR A 301 -7.65 6.10 -17.16
CA THR A 301 -6.75 6.63 -16.12
C THR A 301 -5.38 5.94 -16.16
N ALA A 302 -5.33 4.62 -16.38
CA ALA A 302 -4.07 3.90 -16.56
C ALA A 302 -3.32 4.32 -17.84
N ILE A 303 -4.03 4.51 -18.96
CA ILE A 303 -3.47 5.10 -20.20
C ILE A 303 -2.95 6.51 -19.93
N GLY A 304 -3.73 7.34 -19.23
CA GLY A 304 -3.34 8.70 -18.86
C GLY A 304 -2.07 8.72 -18.00
N ALA A 305 -1.95 7.78 -17.06
CA ALA A 305 -0.74 7.65 -16.26
C ALA A 305 0.47 7.25 -17.11
N MET A 306 0.34 6.24 -17.96
CA MET A 306 1.38 5.83 -18.91
C MET A 306 1.80 6.99 -19.82
N ALA A 307 0.83 7.72 -20.38
CA ALA A 307 1.05 8.90 -21.21
C ALA A 307 1.75 10.03 -20.44
N GLY A 308 1.45 10.19 -19.15
CA GLY A 308 2.15 11.13 -18.26
C GLY A 308 3.64 10.82 -18.14
N PHE A 309 4.01 9.56 -17.90
CA PHE A 309 5.42 9.15 -17.85
C PHE A 309 6.12 9.30 -19.21
N LEU A 310 5.43 8.99 -20.32
CA LEU A 310 5.94 9.21 -21.68
C LEU A 310 6.21 10.70 -21.93
N ALA A 311 5.24 11.56 -21.63
CA ALA A 311 5.35 13.00 -21.82
C ALA A 311 6.48 13.59 -20.97
N LEU A 312 6.55 13.26 -19.68
CA LEU A 312 7.62 13.73 -18.78
C LEU A 312 9.01 13.29 -19.28
N SER A 313 9.15 12.03 -19.70
CA SER A 313 10.41 11.52 -20.26
C SER A 313 10.80 12.24 -21.56
N PHE A 314 9.84 12.50 -22.43
CA PHE A 314 10.07 13.20 -23.69
C PHE A 314 10.49 14.66 -23.47
N ILE A 315 9.81 15.37 -22.57
CA ILE A 315 10.11 16.77 -22.25
C ILE A 315 11.49 16.87 -21.58
N GLU A 316 11.81 15.97 -20.63
CA GLU A 316 13.11 15.95 -19.96
C GLU A 316 14.25 15.79 -20.97
N ARG A 317 14.08 14.87 -21.93
CA ARG A 317 15.05 14.65 -23.00
C ARG A 317 15.19 15.86 -23.92
N ALA A 318 14.08 16.52 -24.24
CA ALA A 318 14.09 17.75 -25.04
C ALA A 318 14.85 18.88 -24.31
N PHE A 319 14.66 19.02 -23.00
CA PHE A 319 15.38 19.99 -22.18
C PHE A 319 16.89 19.72 -22.16
N LYS A 320 17.28 18.45 -21.98
CA LYS A 320 18.70 18.07 -21.97
C LYS A 320 19.39 18.21 -23.31
N SER A 321 18.78 17.71 -24.37
CA SER A 321 19.33 17.78 -25.73
C SER A 321 19.50 19.22 -26.22
N ARG A 322 18.61 20.13 -25.80
CA ARG A 322 18.64 21.55 -26.16
C ARG A 322 19.29 22.46 -25.11
N ASN A 323 19.86 21.89 -24.05
CA ASN A 323 20.48 22.61 -22.94
C ASN A 323 19.58 23.74 -22.35
N ILE A 324 18.30 23.46 -22.19
CA ILE A 324 17.32 24.40 -21.63
C ILE A 324 17.50 24.46 -20.11
N LYS A 325 17.46 25.67 -19.54
CA LYS A 325 17.65 25.88 -18.10
C LYS A 325 16.56 25.15 -17.29
N ALA A 326 16.98 24.44 -16.24
CA ALA A 326 16.13 23.56 -15.43
C ALA A 326 14.87 24.24 -14.86
N TYR A 327 14.95 25.52 -14.49
CA TYR A 327 13.81 26.24 -13.91
C TYR A 327 12.63 26.45 -14.88
N TYR A 328 12.82 26.27 -16.20
CA TYR A 328 11.71 26.28 -17.15
C TYR A 328 10.92 24.96 -17.16
N TYR A 329 11.45 23.88 -16.59
CA TYR A 329 10.84 22.55 -16.66
C TYR A 329 9.53 22.47 -15.86
N PRO A 330 9.46 22.95 -14.59
CA PRO A 330 8.18 23.06 -13.89
C PRO A 330 7.14 23.92 -14.63
N LEU A 331 7.58 25.02 -15.26
CA LEU A 331 6.70 25.91 -16.03
C LEU A 331 6.15 25.22 -17.29
N ALA A 332 6.98 24.43 -17.98
CA ALA A 332 6.55 23.65 -19.13
C ALA A 332 5.51 22.59 -18.74
N ILE A 333 5.73 21.87 -17.64
CA ILE A 333 4.75 20.91 -17.11
C ILE A 333 3.44 21.61 -16.76
N LEU A 334 3.50 22.75 -16.06
CA LEU A 334 2.31 23.53 -15.71
C LEU A 334 1.54 23.97 -16.97
N GLY A 335 2.25 24.49 -17.97
CA GLY A 335 1.66 24.88 -19.25
C GLY A 335 0.96 23.72 -19.95
N ILE A 336 1.57 22.54 -19.98
CA ILE A 336 0.98 21.33 -20.58
C ILE A 336 -0.27 20.87 -19.82
N VAL A 337 -0.24 20.89 -18.48
CA VAL A 337 -1.41 20.53 -17.67
C VAL A 337 -2.56 21.50 -17.93
N VAL A 338 -2.29 22.81 -17.95
CA VAL A 338 -3.31 23.84 -18.23
C VAL A 338 -3.89 23.68 -19.64
N LEU A 339 -3.04 23.54 -20.66
CA LEU A 339 -3.48 23.32 -22.05
C LEU A 339 -4.25 22.01 -22.21
N GLY A 340 -3.81 20.94 -21.54
CA GLY A 340 -4.50 19.66 -21.51
C GLY A 340 -5.90 19.77 -20.90
N LEU A 341 -6.04 20.45 -19.77
CA LEU A 341 -7.34 20.71 -19.13
C LEU A 341 -8.25 21.57 -20.01
N LEU A 342 -7.73 22.62 -20.64
CA LEU A 342 -8.50 23.45 -21.59
C LEU A 342 -8.95 22.64 -22.81
N THR A 343 -8.09 21.77 -23.33
CA THR A 343 -8.44 20.87 -24.44
C THR A 343 -9.54 19.89 -24.02
N LEU A 344 -9.41 19.26 -22.85
CA LEU A 344 -10.42 18.35 -22.32
C LEU A 344 -11.76 19.06 -22.10
N LYS A 345 -11.76 20.31 -21.63
CA LYS A 345 -12.97 21.12 -21.47
C LYS A 345 -13.76 21.25 -22.78
N ILE A 346 -13.07 21.34 -23.91
CA ILE A 346 -13.67 21.54 -25.24
C ILE A 346 -14.02 20.19 -25.90
N VAL A 347 -13.09 19.23 -25.88
CA VAL A 347 -13.21 17.96 -26.63
C VAL A 347 -14.01 16.91 -25.87
N VAL A 348 -13.81 16.78 -24.55
CA VAL A 348 -14.48 15.77 -23.71
C VAL A 348 -14.92 16.37 -22.36
N PRO A 349 -15.98 17.20 -22.35
CA PRO A 349 -16.40 17.97 -21.15
C PRO A 349 -16.72 17.10 -19.93
N SER A 350 -17.16 15.86 -20.15
CA SER A 350 -17.44 14.88 -19.09
C SER A 350 -16.17 14.53 -18.32
N ILE A 351 -15.08 14.19 -19.00
CA ILE A 351 -13.77 13.88 -18.38
C ILE A 351 -13.21 15.12 -17.67
N TYR A 352 -13.35 16.30 -18.27
CA TYR A 352 -12.94 17.56 -17.62
C TYR A 352 -13.64 17.78 -16.28
N SER A 353 -14.98 17.64 -16.27
CA SER A 353 -15.79 17.84 -15.05
C SER A 353 -15.41 16.83 -13.96
N LEU A 354 -15.20 15.59 -14.37
CA LEU A 354 -14.81 14.44 -13.57
C LEU A 354 -13.43 14.65 -12.90
N ILE A 355 -12.45 15.18 -13.65
CA ILE A 355 -11.12 15.53 -13.13
C ILE A 355 -11.22 16.69 -12.12
N LEU A 356 -12.03 17.72 -12.40
CA LEU A 356 -12.16 18.86 -11.50
C LEU A 356 -12.94 18.54 -10.21
N SER A 357 -13.90 17.61 -10.25
CA SER A 357 -14.69 17.22 -9.07
C SER A 357 -13.97 16.21 -8.17
N ALA A 358 -13.05 15.42 -8.72
CA ALA A 358 -12.38 14.35 -7.97
C ALA A 358 -11.63 14.85 -6.71
N PRO A 359 -10.86 15.95 -6.74
CA PRO A 359 -10.18 16.46 -5.55
C PRO A 359 -11.14 16.83 -4.41
N SER A 360 -12.26 17.48 -4.70
CA SER A 360 -13.27 17.83 -3.69
C SER A 360 -13.94 16.61 -3.08
N TYR A 361 -14.09 15.52 -3.85
CA TYR A 361 -14.68 14.28 -3.35
C TYR A 361 -13.70 13.52 -2.45
N VAL A 362 -12.41 13.46 -2.82
CA VAL A 362 -11.41 12.65 -2.12
C VAL A 362 -10.78 13.38 -0.93
N PHE A 363 -10.41 14.66 -1.10
CA PHE A 363 -9.67 15.43 -0.09
C PHE A 363 -10.57 16.41 0.69
N GLY A 364 -11.78 16.68 0.20
CA GLY A 364 -12.73 17.59 0.84
C GLY A 364 -13.51 16.92 1.96
N VAL A 365 -13.80 17.69 3.01
CA VAL A 365 -14.77 17.29 4.04
C VAL A 365 -16.16 17.27 3.40
N GLN A 366 -16.77 16.09 3.38
CA GLN A 366 -18.10 15.93 2.79
C GLN A 366 -19.17 16.61 3.65
N THR A 367 -20.21 17.14 3.01
CA THR A 367 -21.34 17.83 3.67
C THR A 367 -22.67 17.19 3.26
N GLY A 368 -23.73 17.44 4.04
CA GLY A 368 -25.05 16.87 3.77
C GLY A 368 -25.15 15.37 4.09
N GLY A 369 -25.95 14.63 3.31
CA GLY A 369 -26.20 13.20 3.51
C GLY A 369 -24.94 12.31 3.58
N PRO A 370 -23.92 12.50 2.72
CA PRO A 370 -22.66 11.74 2.84
C PRO A 370 -21.94 11.92 4.19
N ALA A 371 -22.08 13.09 4.83
CA ALA A 371 -21.44 13.35 6.13
C ALA A 371 -22.10 12.60 7.29
N THR A 372 -23.33 12.09 7.12
CA THR A 372 -24.01 11.26 8.14
C THR A 372 -23.53 9.81 8.11
N ILE A 373 -22.77 9.42 7.09
CA ILE A 373 -22.15 8.09 7.00
C ILE A 373 -20.81 8.16 7.75
N GLY A 374 -20.70 7.41 8.85
CA GLY A 374 -19.54 7.50 9.76
C GLY A 374 -18.19 7.35 9.07
N GLU A 375 -18.10 6.52 8.03
CA GLU A 375 -16.87 6.29 7.27
C GLU A 375 -16.52 7.42 6.29
N VAL A 376 -17.52 8.14 5.79
CA VAL A 376 -17.35 9.23 4.81
C VAL A 376 -17.11 10.58 5.51
N SER A 377 -17.48 10.68 6.79
CA SER A 377 -17.13 11.83 7.63
C SER A 377 -15.61 11.97 7.82
N SER A 378 -15.13 13.20 8.05
CA SER A 378 -13.71 13.47 8.30
C SER A 378 -13.20 12.76 9.56
N ILE A 379 -11.93 12.37 9.57
CA ILE A 379 -11.28 11.83 10.78
C ILE A 379 -11.05 12.91 11.86
N PHE A 380 -10.95 14.18 11.45
CA PHE A 380 -10.63 15.29 12.37
C PHE A 380 -11.87 16.01 12.89
N TYR A 381 -13.06 15.71 12.34
CA TYR A 381 -14.30 16.37 12.74
C TYR A 381 -15.35 15.34 13.14
N GLU A 382 -15.83 15.47 14.37
CA GLU A 382 -16.92 14.66 14.92
C GLU A 382 -18.07 15.59 15.27
N SER A 383 -19.21 15.42 14.61
CA SER A 383 -20.38 16.30 14.76
C SER A 383 -20.06 17.80 14.59
N GLY A 384 -19.12 18.12 13.69
CA GLY A 384 -18.67 19.49 13.41
C GLY A 384 -17.59 20.04 14.35
N VAL A 385 -17.16 19.29 15.37
CA VAL A 385 -16.13 19.70 16.33
C VAL A 385 -14.79 19.07 15.97
N PHE A 386 -13.72 19.87 15.95
CA PHE A 386 -12.36 19.36 15.74
C PHE A 386 -11.93 18.47 16.90
N THR A 387 -11.45 17.27 16.61
CA THR A 387 -10.97 16.30 17.59
C THR A 387 -9.89 15.40 16.99
N LEU A 388 -9.03 14.86 17.86
CA LEU A 388 -8.04 13.83 17.53
C LEU A 388 -8.45 12.43 18.05
N SER A 389 -9.66 12.28 18.60
CA SER A 389 -10.15 11.00 19.14
C SER A 389 -10.06 9.88 18.11
N ARG A 390 -10.64 10.08 16.91
CA ARG A 390 -10.63 9.09 15.82
C ARG A 390 -9.23 8.86 15.26
N VAL A 391 -8.41 9.91 15.21
CA VAL A 391 -6.99 9.81 14.80
C VAL A 391 -6.24 8.89 15.76
N PHE A 392 -6.39 9.10 17.07
CA PHE A 392 -5.73 8.30 18.08
C PHE A 392 -6.30 6.89 18.18
N GLY A 393 -7.60 6.70 17.98
CA GLY A 393 -8.22 5.37 17.85
C GLY A 393 -7.69 4.59 16.66
N ASN A 394 -7.34 5.26 15.56
CA ASN A 394 -6.80 4.60 14.37
C ASN A 394 -5.29 4.34 14.43
N PHE A 395 -4.52 5.26 15.00
CA PHE A 395 -3.06 5.27 14.83
C PHE A 395 -2.27 5.29 16.14
N THR A 396 -2.94 5.40 17.29
CA THR A 396 -2.39 5.85 18.58
C THR A 396 -1.80 7.26 18.52
N ALA A 397 -1.78 7.96 19.65
CA ALA A 397 -1.19 9.31 19.69
C ALA A 397 0.29 9.30 19.31
N SER A 398 1.06 8.36 19.86
CA SER A 398 2.49 8.25 19.59
C SER A 398 2.79 7.83 18.16
N GLY A 399 2.07 6.86 17.59
CA GLY A 399 2.20 6.47 16.19
C GLY A 399 1.87 7.61 15.23
N PHE A 400 0.78 8.33 15.48
CA PHE A 400 0.40 9.49 14.67
C PHE A 400 1.49 10.56 14.66
N PHE A 401 1.94 11.04 15.83
CA PHE A 401 2.98 12.07 15.88
C PHE A 401 4.35 11.60 15.37
N ALA A 402 4.71 10.32 15.60
CA ALA A 402 5.91 9.75 15.03
C ALA A 402 5.87 9.70 13.50
N SER A 403 4.70 9.45 12.90
CA SER A 403 4.53 9.51 11.44
C SER A 403 4.78 10.93 10.88
N LEU A 404 4.23 11.95 11.54
CA LEU A 404 4.43 13.35 11.15
C LEU A 404 5.91 13.73 11.27
N LEU A 405 6.56 13.34 12.37
CA LEU A 405 7.99 13.55 12.58
C LEU A 405 8.83 12.83 11.51
N GLY A 406 8.43 11.62 11.11
CA GLY A 406 9.04 10.89 10.01
C GLY A 406 8.97 11.65 8.68
N MET A 407 7.82 12.25 8.35
CA MET A 407 7.69 13.11 7.16
C MET A 407 8.58 14.35 7.23
N VAL A 408 8.70 14.98 8.40
CA VAL A 408 9.60 16.12 8.62
C VAL A 408 11.06 15.71 8.38
N PHE A 409 11.50 14.58 8.94
CA PHE A 409 12.87 14.09 8.73
C PHE A 409 13.17 13.69 7.29
N LEU A 410 12.21 13.04 6.60
CA LEU A 410 12.36 12.75 5.17
C LEU A 410 12.50 14.05 4.38
N THR A 411 11.61 15.02 4.59
CA THR A 411 11.67 16.34 3.94
C THR A 411 13.05 17.00 4.16
N ALA A 412 13.54 17.03 5.40
CA ALA A 412 14.84 17.59 5.73
C ALA A 412 16.01 16.86 5.02
N LYS A 413 15.89 15.53 4.83
CA LYS A 413 16.90 14.71 4.14
C LYS A 413 16.92 14.96 2.64
N LEU A 414 15.74 15.20 2.03
CA LEU A 414 15.60 15.49 0.60
C LEU A 414 16.34 16.75 0.17
N PHE A 415 16.41 17.78 1.03
CA PHE A 415 17.21 18.99 0.74
C PHE A 415 18.71 18.75 0.62
N ARG A 416 19.23 17.61 1.09
CA ARG A 416 20.65 17.29 1.03
C ARG A 416 20.97 16.28 -0.06
N LYS A 417 20.26 15.16 -0.08
CA LYS A 417 20.52 14.03 -0.99
C LYS A 417 19.19 13.34 -1.31
N PRO A 418 18.42 13.84 -2.29
CA PRO A 418 17.12 13.27 -2.59
C PRO A 418 17.28 11.88 -3.20
N LYS A 419 16.71 10.88 -2.55
CA LYS A 419 16.60 9.53 -3.11
C LYS A 419 15.19 9.32 -3.66
N PRO A 420 15.03 8.71 -4.85
CA PRO A 420 13.71 8.56 -5.46
C PRO A 420 12.73 7.78 -4.59
N GLU A 421 13.20 6.76 -3.88
CA GLU A 421 12.38 5.99 -2.96
C GLU A 421 11.91 6.80 -1.74
N GLU A 422 12.74 7.73 -1.24
CA GLU A 422 12.39 8.58 -0.10
C GLU A 422 11.37 9.65 -0.51
N VAL A 423 11.51 10.20 -1.73
CA VAL A 423 10.51 11.12 -2.31
C VAL A 423 9.19 10.40 -2.52
N LEU A 424 9.19 9.17 -3.03
CA LEU A 424 7.98 8.36 -3.22
C LEU A 424 7.22 8.18 -1.90
N ILE A 425 7.91 7.75 -0.84
CA ILE A 425 7.28 7.53 0.47
C ILE A 425 6.75 8.84 1.06
N LEU A 426 7.46 9.96 0.91
CA LEU A 426 6.98 11.25 1.39
C LEU A 426 5.71 11.70 0.66
N ILE A 427 5.69 11.66 -0.68
CA ILE A 427 4.53 12.07 -1.48
C ILE A 427 3.33 11.16 -1.24
N TRP A 428 3.57 9.84 -1.19
CA TRP A 428 2.53 8.88 -0.84
C TRP A 428 1.94 9.18 0.54
N SER A 429 2.78 9.38 1.54
CA SER A 429 2.31 9.63 2.91
C SER A 429 1.57 10.95 3.04
N ALA A 430 2.07 12.02 2.40
CA ALA A 430 1.42 13.33 2.41
C ALA A 430 0.04 13.29 1.73
N LEU A 431 -0.08 12.64 0.57
CA LEU A 431 -1.35 12.56 -0.14
C LEU A 431 -2.37 11.70 0.61
N ILE A 432 -1.97 10.54 1.16
CA ILE A 432 -2.88 9.71 1.97
C ILE A 432 -3.27 10.42 3.26
N PHE A 433 -2.35 11.16 3.90
CA PHE A 433 -2.69 12.04 5.03
C PHE A 433 -3.76 13.08 4.66
N LEU A 434 -3.70 13.67 3.47
CA LEU A 434 -4.74 14.57 2.99
C LEU A 434 -6.07 13.85 2.72
N THR A 435 -6.06 12.58 2.29
CA THR A 435 -7.31 11.83 2.09
C THR A 435 -8.07 11.59 3.39
N ILE A 436 -7.36 11.33 4.50
CA ILE A 436 -8.02 11.12 5.80
C ILE A 436 -8.60 12.42 6.37
N TYR A 437 -8.07 13.58 5.97
CA TYR A 437 -8.69 14.86 6.27
C TYR A 437 -10.08 14.97 5.64
N GLY A 438 -10.25 14.48 4.41
CA GLY A 438 -11.56 14.39 3.76
C GLY A 438 -12.46 13.35 4.42
N GLN A 439 -12.00 12.09 4.50
CA GLN A 439 -12.83 10.95 4.90
C GLN A 439 -12.07 9.93 5.77
N ASN A 440 -12.69 9.51 6.89
CA ASN A 440 -12.16 8.52 7.82
C ASN A 440 -11.94 7.14 7.18
N ARG A 441 -12.70 6.80 6.12
CA ARG A 441 -12.55 5.52 5.41
C ARG A 441 -11.12 5.30 4.97
N PHE A 442 -10.37 6.32 4.55
CA PHE A 442 -9.00 6.15 4.05
C PHE A 442 -7.96 5.88 5.15
N ALA A 443 -8.37 5.83 6.43
CA ALA A 443 -7.47 5.55 7.54
C ALA A 443 -6.75 4.19 7.40
N TYR A 444 -7.37 3.18 6.78
CA TYR A 444 -6.71 1.88 6.57
C TYR A 444 -5.51 1.96 5.60
N TYR A 445 -5.47 2.94 4.69
CA TYR A 445 -4.26 3.24 3.92
C TYR A 445 -3.22 3.93 4.78
N TYR A 446 -3.63 4.96 5.54
CA TYR A 446 -2.70 5.75 6.32
C TYR A 446 -2.04 4.94 7.46
N SER A 447 -2.70 3.90 7.98
CA SER A 447 -2.09 2.98 8.96
C SER A 447 -0.76 2.38 8.46
N ILE A 448 -0.66 2.10 7.16
CA ILE A 448 0.57 1.61 6.52
C ILE A 448 1.65 2.69 6.55
N ASN A 449 1.31 3.92 6.15
CA ASN A 449 2.23 5.06 6.19
C ASN A 449 2.70 5.36 7.62
N VAL A 450 1.79 5.30 8.60
CA VAL A 450 2.10 5.49 10.03
C VAL A 450 3.10 4.44 10.50
N ALA A 451 2.88 3.15 10.19
CA ALA A 451 3.80 2.09 10.58
C ALA A 451 5.21 2.28 9.98
N VAL A 452 5.28 2.60 8.68
CA VAL A 452 6.55 2.82 7.97
C VAL A 452 7.30 4.04 8.52
N LEU A 453 6.62 5.19 8.65
CA LEU A 453 7.24 6.44 9.09
C LEU A 453 7.63 6.42 10.56
N SER A 454 6.81 5.82 11.43
CA SER A 454 7.14 5.61 12.84
C SER A 454 8.35 4.69 13.00
N ALA A 455 8.40 3.61 12.20
CA ALA A 455 9.56 2.73 12.18
C ALA A 455 10.81 3.44 11.64
N TYR A 456 10.67 4.35 10.68
CA TYR A 456 11.76 5.17 10.18
C TYR A 456 12.34 6.06 11.30
N VAL A 457 11.49 6.73 12.09
CA VAL A 457 11.93 7.50 13.27
C VAL A 457 12.64 6.61 14.30
N GLY A 458 12.07 5.44 14.61
CA GLY A 458 12.74 4.46 15.50
C GLY A 458 14.08 3.97 14.93
N GLY A 459 14.17 3.80 13.61
CA GLY A 459 15.39 3.47 12.89
C GLY A 459 16.49 4.52 13.02
N LEU A 460 16.12 5.80 12.91
CA LEU A 460 17.02 6.94 13.12
C LEU A 460 17.50 7.01 14.57
N LEU A 461 16.62 6.73 15.55
CA LEU A 461 17.02 6.64 16.96
C LEU A 461 18.07 5.55 17.18
N LEU A 462 17.87 4.35 16.59
CA LEU A 462 18.84 3.26 16.64
C LEU A 462 20.16 3.61 15.92
N GLU A 463 20.11 4.37 14.83
CA GLU A 463 21.30 4.88 14.16
C GLU A 463 22.09 5.85 15.06
N LYS A 464 21.42 6.75 15.78
CA LYS A 464 22.04 7.71 16.70
C LYS A 464 22.84 7.02 17.81
N VAL A 465 22.37 5.87 18.31
CA VAL A 465 23.07 5.06 19.33
C VAL A 465 24.03 4.03 18.73
N LYS A 466 24.41 4.20 17.46
CA LYS A 466 25.39 3.37 16.72
C LYS A 466 25.04 1.89 16.71
N TRP A 467 23.75 1.55 16.58
CA TRP A 467 23.27 0.16 16.53
C TRP A 467 23.97 -0.70 15.48
N ASN A 468 24.37 -0.11 14.35
CA ASN A 468 25.07 -0.85 13.29
C ASN A 468 26.40 -1.43 13.79
N GLN A 469 27.15 -0.69 14.64
CA GLN A 469 28.40 -1.18 15.24
C GLN A 469 28.15 -2.32 16.23
N LEU A 470 27.03 -2.26 16.97
CA LEU A 470 26.63 -3.35 17.87
C LEU A 470 26.28 -4.61 17.07
N ASN A 471 25.56 -4.46 15.96
CA ASN A 471 25.20 -5.57 15.07
C ASN A 471 26.43 -6.21 14.41
N GLU A 472 27.42 -5.43 14.00
CA GLU A 472 28.70 -5.95 13.49
C GLU A 472 29.45 -6.73 14.57
N LYS A 473 29.54 -6.19 15.79
CA LYS A 473 30.13 -6.90 16.94
C LYS A 473 29.38 -8.18 17.29
N PHE A 474 28.05 -8.20 17.15
CA PHE A 474 27.26 -9.40 17.36
C PHE A 474 27.63 -10.48 16.34
N LYS A 475 27.63 -10.13 15.05
CA LYS A 475 28.00 -11.05 13.96
C LYS A 475 29.43 -11.59 14.07
N SER A 476 30.37 -10.79 14.57
CA SER A 476 31.76 -11.21 14.71
C SER A 476 32.02 -12.08 15.94
N ASN A 477 31.32 -11.81 17.06
CA ASN A 477 31.61 -12.43 18.36
C ASN A 477 30.65 -13.55 18.76
N VAL A 478 29.44 -13.61 18.18
CA VAL A 478 28.43 -14.61 18.53
C VAL A 478 28.30 -15.61 17.39
N LYS A 479 28.82 -16.82 17.59
CA LYS A 479 28.70 -17.94 16.64
C LYS A 479 27.80 -19.05 17.16
N SER A 480 27.60 -19.10 18.47
CA SER A 480 26.73 -20.05 19.16
C SER A 480 25.96 -19.36 20.30
N PRO A 481 24.86 -19.95 20.80
CA PRO A 481 24.14 -19.42 21.96
C PRO A 481 25.00 -19.24 23.22
N ALA A 482 26.08 -20.02 23.37
CA ALA A 482 27.00 -19.93 24.50
C ALA A 482 27.81 -18.62 24.52
N ASP A 483 27.92 -17.92 23.39
CA ASP A 483 28.66 -16.66 23.27
C ASP A 483 27.83 -15.43 23.71
N ILE A 484 26.52 -15.60 23.88
CA ILE A 484 25.57 -14.51 24.19
C ILE A 484 25.91 -13.80 25.50
N PRO A 485 26.17 -14.50 26.64
CA PRO A 485 26.52 -13.82 27.89
C PRO A 485 27.77 -12.94 27.74
N GLY A 486 28.77 -13.40 27.00
CA GLY A 486 29.99 -12.66 26.71
C GLY A 486 29.78 -11.44 25.80
N PHE A 487 28.72 -11.45 24.98
CA PHE A 487 28.36 -10.33 24.13
C PHE A 487 27.66 -9.18 24.88
N LEU A 488 26.93 -9.47 25.97
CA LEU A 488 26.18 -8.47 26.74
C LEU A 488 27.04 -7.28 27.20
N LYS A 489 28.34 -7.51 27.44
CA LYS A 489 29.32 -6.46 27.80
C LYS A 489 29.53 -5.38 26.72
N PHE A 490 29.18 -5.66 25.46
CA PHE A 490 29.29 -4.70 24.37
C PHE A 490 28.06 -3.81 24.22
N ILE A 491 26.95 -4.15 24.90
CA ILE A 491 25.72 -3.38 24.89
C ILE A 491 25.92 -2.15 25.77
N LYS A 492 25.67 -0.97 25.20
CA LYS A 492 25.73 0.29 25.94
C LYS A 492 24.37 0.67 26.50
N ILE A 493 24.35 1.42 27.60
CA ILE A 493 23.10 1.84 28.26
C ILE A 493 22.21 2.67 27.33
N GLU A 494 22.78 3.50 26.46
CA GLU A 494 22.03 4.32 25.50
C GLU A 494 21.30 3.45 24.47
N GLN A 495 21.85 2.28 24.13
CA GLN A 495 21.22 1.33 23.21
C GLN A 495 20.03 0.63 23.88
N VAL A 496 20.17 0.27 25.15
CA VAL A 496 19.06 -0.28 25.95
C VAL A 496 17.94 0.76 26.07
N ILE A 497 18.27 2.00 26.43
CA ILE A 497 17.32 3.11 26.53
C ILE A 497 16.61 3.34 25.19
N ALA A 498 17.34 3.35 24.06
CA ALA A 498 16.73 3.54 22.74
C ALA A 498 15.71 2.43 22.40
N VAL A 499 16.04 1.17 22.70
CA VAL A 499 15.10 0.05 22.51
C VAL A 499 13.90 0.19 23.44
N LEU A 500 14.12 0.57 24.71
CA LEU A 500 13.04 0.79 25.69
C LEU A 500 12.09 1.90 25.23
N ILE A 501 12.61 3.00 24.69
CA ILE A 501 11.82 4.09 24.11
C ILE A 501 10.97 3.57 22.94
N ILE A 502 11.56 2.80 22.02
CA ILE A 502 10.82 2.24 20.88
C ILE A 502 9.70 1.31 21.37
N VAL A 503 9.99 0.45 22.35
CA VAL A 503 9.00 -0.48 22.91
C VAL A 503 7.88 0.30 23.59
N VAL A 504 8.20 1.21 24.51
CA VAL A 504 7.20 1.91 25.33
C VAL A 504 6.41 2.95 24.55
N VAL A 505 7.06 3.66 23.62
CA VAL A 505 6.42 4.76 22.90
C VAL A 505 5.76 4.29 21.60
N LEU A 506 6.35 3.34 20.88
CA LEU A 506 5.82 2.92 19.57
C LEU A 506 5.09 1.57 19.63
N ILE A 507 5.66 0.55 20.28
CA ILE A 507 5.12 -0.82 20.20
C ILE A 507 3.98 -1.03 21.20
N LEU A 508 4.18 -0.71 22.49
CA LEU A 508 3.19 -0.97 23.55
C LEU A 508 1.85 -0.27 23.33
N PRO A 509 1.78 1.00 22.91
CA PRO A 509 0.49 1.66 22.67
C PRO A 509 -0.27 0.99 21.53
N VAL A 510 0.43 0.68 20.44
CA VAL A 510 -0.13 0.05 19.25
C VAL A 510 -0.63 -1.36 19.58
N TYR A 511 0.17 -2.16 20.29
CA TYR A 511 -0.22 -3.47 20.82
C TYR A 511 -1.44 -3.38 21.75
N GLY A 512 -1.41 -2.49 22.75
CA GLY A 512 -2.50 -2.33 23.71
C GLY A 512 -3.82 -1.98 23.03
N SER A 513 -3.80 -1.01 22.10
CA SER A 513 -4.99 -0.66 21.31
C SER A 513 -5.47 -1.82 20.43
N ALA A 514 -4.58 -2.58 19.81
CA ALA A 514 -4.97 -3.75 19.01
C ALA A 514 -5.69 -4.82 19.85
N MET A 515 -5.14 -5.16 21.02
CA MET A 515 -5.71 -6.18 21.90
C MET A 515 -7.09 -5.78 22.45
N GLU A 516 -7.32 -4.49 22.68
CA GLU A 516 -8.65 -3.97 23.03
C GLU A 516 -9.65 -4.18 21.88
N MET A 517 -9.21 -4.00 20.62
CA MET A 517 -10.05 -4.19 19.45
C MET A 517 -10.34 -5.67 19.13
N THR A 518 -9.55 -6.61 19.65
CA THR A 518 -9.70 -8.03 19.37
C THR A 518 -10.69 -8.75 20.27
N LYS A 519 -11.51 -8.01 21.03
CA LYS A 519 -12.57 -8.56 21.89
C LYS A 519 -13.81 -9.02 21.10
N GLY A 520 -13.97 -8.57 19.85
CA GLY A 520 -15.08 -8.99 18.98
C GLY A 520 -14.95 -8.45 17.56
N THR A 521 -15.62 -9.12 16.60
CA THR A 521 -15.73 -8.66 15.21
C THR A 521 -17.11 -8.04 14.96
N GLY A 522 -17.15 -6.89 14.26
CA GLY A 522 -18.36 -6.42 13.58
C GLY A 522 -19.42 -5.71 14.42
N CYS A 523 -19.30 -5.67 15.76
CA CYS A 523 -20.17 -4.89 16.63
C CYS A 523 -19.42 -4.52 17.92
N LEU A 524 -19.54 -3.25 18.36
CA LEU A 524 -19.11 -2.67 19.67
C LEU A 524 -17.77 -1.89 19.78
N LEU A 525 -17.31 -1.13 18.76
CA LEU A 525 -16.19 -0.18 18.99
C LEU A 525 -16.39 1.23 18.39
N TYR A 526 -17.61 1.60 17.99
CA TYR A 526 -17.95 2.98 17.62
C TYR A 526 -18.67 3.75 18.73
N THR A 527 -18.71 3.22 19.95
CA THR A 527 -19.37 3.83 21.10
C THR A 527 -18.50 3.73 22.34
N SER A 528 -17.45 4.54 22.40
CA SER A 528 -16.94 5.15 23.63
C SER A 528 -16.03 6.33 23.34
#